data_AF-A0A4U9HS89-F1
#
_entry.id   AF-A0A4U9HS89-F1
#
_cell.length_a   1.000
_cell.length_b   1.000
_cell.length_c   1.000
_cell.angle_alpha   90.00
_cell.angle_beta   90.00
_cell.angle_gamma   90.00
#
_symmetry.space_group_name_H-M   'P 1'
#
loop_
_entity.id
_entity.type
_entity.pdbx_description
1 polymer ?
#
loop_
_entity_poly.entity_id
_entity_poly.type
_entity_poly.pdbx_seq_one_letter_code
_entity_poly.pdbx_strand_id
1 'polypeptide(L)' 'MLIVSHLPLVGYLVAELCPGECPLMFATSAIAYVELAQDGSAGKLEWQVSPSQLMAKV' A
#
# COMPACT_ATOMS: atom_id res chain seq x y z
N MET A 1 -7.73 7.07 6.72
CA MET A 1 -8.09 7.55 5.37
C MET A 1 -8.08 6.36 4.42
N LEU A 2 -9.00 6.28 3.46
CA LEU A 2 -9.02 5.24 2.42
C LEU A 2 -8.81 5.91 1.06
N ILE A 3 -7.84 5.43 0.29
CA ILE A 3 -7.57 5.89 -1.07
C ILE A 3 -7.81 4.72 -2.02
N VAL A 4 -8.67 4.92 -3.02
CA VAL A 4 -8.86 3.97 -4.13
C VAL A 4 -8.27 4.60 -5.38
N SER A 5 -7.30 3.93 -5.97
CA SER A 5 -6.53 4.44 -7.12
C SER A 5 -6.17 3.28 -8.06
N HIS A 6 -5.43 3.60 -9.12
CA HIS A 6 -5.04 2.67 -10.17
C HIS A 6 -3.52 2.58 -10.28
N LEU A 7 -3.04 1.54 -10.95
CA LEU A 7 -1.65 1.49 -11.37
C LEU A 7 -1.37 2.53 -12.48
N PRO A 8 -0.16 3.12 -12.51
CA PRO A 8 0.95 2.89 -11.57
C PRO A 8 0.88 3.79 -10.33
N LEU A 9 -0.07 4.73 -10.27
CA LEU A 9 -0.13 5.78 -9.26
C LEU A 9 -0.21 5.23 -7.82
N VAL A 10 -1.00 4.19 -7.59
CA VAL A 10 -1.11 3.57 -6.25
C VAL A 10 0.24 3.01 -5.76
N GLY A 11 1.05 2.46 -6.67
CA GLY A 11 2.38 1.95 -6.34
C GLY A 11 3.37 3.08 -6.03
N TYR A 12 3.34 4.15 -6.83
CA TYR A 12 4.15 5.34 -6.57
C TYR A 12 3.76 6.07 -5.29
N LEU A 13 2.47 6.12 -4.96
CA LEU A 13 2.00 6.74 -3.73
C LEU A 13 2.61 6.08 -2.50
N VAL A 14 2.72 4.75 -2.48
CA VAL A 14 3.37 4.04 -1.37
C VAL A 14 4.86 4.34 -1.31
N ALA A 15 5.56 4.38 -2.46
CA ALA A 15 6.99 4.70 -2.52
C ALA A 15 7.30 6.14 -2.05
N GLU A 16 6.44 7.10 -2.39
CA GLU A 16 6.58 8.49 -1.94
C GLU A 16 6.27 8.67 -0.45
N LEU A 17 5.25 7.95 0.06
CA LEU A 17 4.89 8.01 1.47
C LEU A 17 5.88 7.25 2.36
N CYS A 18 6.45 6.15 1.88
CA CYS A 18 7.32 5.27 2.66
C CYS A 18 8.77 5.37 2.17
N PRO A 19 9.63 6.17 2.84
CA PRO A 19 11.01 6.35 2.39
C PRO A 19 11.76 5.01 2.38
N GLY A 20 12.33 4.67 1.21
CA GLY A 20 13.10 3.44 1.00
C GLY A 20 12.30 2.29 0.37
N GLU A 21 10.98 2.41 0.26
CA GLU A 21 10.15 1.45 -0.48
C GLU A 21 10.22 1.71 -1.98
N CYS A 22 10.35 0.64 -2.76
CA CYS A 22 10.20 0.72 -4.22
C CYS A 22 8.71 0.74 -4.60
N PRO A 23 8.35 1.24 -5.80
CA PRO A 23 6.97 1.20 -6.27
C PRO A 23 6.41 -0.22 -6.22
N LEU A 24 5.35 -0.41 -5.45
CA LEU A 24 4.73 -1.72 -5.27
C LEU A 24 3.82 -2.08 -6.44
N MET A 25 3.74 -3.38 -6.73
CA MET A 25 2.75 -3.91 -7.65
C MET A 25 1.46 -4.24 -6.89
N PHE A 26 0.32 -3.73 -7.37
CA PHE A 26 -1.00 -4.00 -6.81
C PHE A 26 -1.77 -4.92 -7.75
N ALA A 27 -2.14 -6.11 -7.28
CA ALA A 27 -3.20 -6.88 -7.94
C ALA A 27 -4.54 -6.14 -7.83
N THR A 28 -5.48 -6.40 -8.73
CA THR A 28 -6.83 -5.81 -8.65
C THR A 28 -7.45 -6.08 -7.28
N SER A 29 -7.99 -5.04 -6.65
CA SER A 29 -8.55 -5.08 -5.30
C SER A 29 -7.58 -5.46 -4.18
N ALA A 30 -6.26 -5.39 -4.42
CA ALA A 30 -5.28 -5.47 -3.35
C ALA A 30 -5.32 -4.21 -2.46
N ILE A 31 -5.05 -4.40 -1.18
CA ILE A 31 -5.04 -3.34 -0.17
C ILE A 31 -3.67 -3.32 0.49
N ALA A 32 -3.09 -2.12 0.64
CA ALA A 32 -1.92 -1.89 1.48
C ALA A 32 -2.29 -0.99 2.65
N TYR A 33 -1.71 -1.28 3.81
CA TYR A 33 -1.81 -0.45 4.99
C TYR A 33 -0.49 0.24 5.25
N VAL A 34 -0.56 1.57 5.25
CA VAL A 34 0.57 2.44 5.55
C VAL A 34 0.23 3.19 6.83
N GLU A 35 1.07 3.01 7.84
CA GLU A 35 1.02 3.79 9.06
C GLU A 35 1.78 5.10 8.84
N LEU A 36 1.10 6.23 9.01
CA LEU A 36 1.68 7.56 8.85
C LEU A 36 2.09 8.11 10.22
N ALA A 37 3.29 8.68 10.30
CA ALA A 37 3.75 9.39 11.49
C ALA A 37 2.81 10.56 11.83
N GLN A 38 2.71 10.93 13.11
CA GLN A 38 1.78 11.97 13.57
C GLN A 38 2.06 13.36 12.97
N ASP A 39 3.30 13.61 12.58
CA ASP A 39 3.75 14.82 11.90
C ASP A 39 3.63 14.74 10.37
N GLY A 40 3.21 13.59 9.82
CA GLY A 40 3.09 13.32 8.39
C GLY A 40 4.42 13.24 7.65
N SER A 41 5.56 13.17 8.35
CA SER A 41 6.88 13.25 7.71
C SER A 41 7.29 11.96 7.00
N ALA A 42 6.77 10.82 7.46
CA ALA A 42 7.08 9.51 6.92
C ALA A 42 5.91 8.53 7.13
N GLY A 43 5.75 7.63 6.18
CA GLY A 43 4.92 6.45 6.27
C GLY A 43 5.75 5.18 6.41
N LYS A 44 5.15 4.15 7.00
CA LYS A 44 5.70 2.80 7.03
C LYS A 44 4.67 1.84 6.44
N LEU A 45 5.09 1.05 5.46
CA LEU A 45 4.28 -0.04 4.95
C LEU A 45 4.25 -1.16 5.99
N GLU A 46 3.07 -1.41 6.55
CA GLU A 46 2.88 -2.45 7.56
C GLU A 46 2.50 -3.79 6.92
N TRP A 47 1.60 -3.77 5.95
CA TRP A 47 1.21 -4.96 5.20
C TRP A 47 0.56 -4.63 3.86
N GLN A 48 0.59 -5.61 2.96
CA GLN A 48 -0.17 -5.62 1.72
C GLN A 48 -0.86 -6.98 1.60
N VAL A 49 -2.14 -6.98 1.22
CA VAL A 49 -2.92 -8.20 0.99
C VAL A 49 -3.62 -8.12 -0.35
N SER A 50 -3.56 -9.21 -1.13
CA SER A 50 -4.36 -9.38 -2.34
C SER A 50 -5.58 -10.27 -2.09
N PRO A 51 -6.65 -10.16 -2.90
CA PRO A 51 -7.81 -11.05 -2.78
C PRO A 51 -7.43 -12.54 -2.84
N SER A 52 -6.47 -12.90 -3.68
CA SER A 52 -5.96 -14.27 -3.80
C SER A 52 -5.32 -14.79 -2.50
N GLN A 53 -4.61 -13.93 -1.76
CA GLN A 53 -4.01 -14.31 -0.47
C GLN A 53 -5.06 -14.49 0.62
N LEU A 54 -6.15 -13.73 0.58
CA LEU A 54 -7.26 -13.89 1.52
C LEU A 54 -8.05 -15.17 1.25
N MET A 55 -8.32 -15.48 -0.03
CA MET A 55 -8.99 -16.72 -0.45
C MET A 55 -8.19 -17.98 -0.13
N ALA A 56 -6.86 -17.89 0.01
CA ALA A 56 -6.03 -19.02 0.41
C ALA A 56 -6.01 -19.27 1.94
N LYS A 57 -6.58 -18.37 2.74
CA LYS A 57 -6.65 -18.45 4.21
C LYS A 57 -8.01 -18.87 4.76
N VAL A 58 -8.99 -19.14 3.89
CA VAL A 58 -10.34 -19.59 4.25
C VAL A 58 -10.50 -21.09 4.14
#